data_AF-A0A657PNU0-F1
#
_entry.id   AF-A0A657PNU0-F1
#
_cell.length_a   1.000
_cell.length_b   1.000
_cell.length_c   1.000
_cell.angle_alpha   90.00
_cell.angle_beta   90.00
_cell.angle_gamma   90.00
#
_symmetry.space_group_name_H-M   'P 1'
#
loop_
_entity.id
_entity.type
_entity.pdbx_description
1 polymer ?
#
loop_
_entity_poly.entity_id
_entity_poly.type
_entity_poly.pdbx_seq_one_letter_code
_entity_poly.pdbx_strand_id
1 'polypeptide(L)'
;MMQQEIEERLHQALAPTHLEVINESHMHAVARDAETHFKVVVVSRQFEGHLLLARHREVNALLKPLFVHGLHALALHTMTPDEWFERGGESPASPECLGVARPERAGLNAEPREPGRSQRRRRAIRRALNAQVKTLI
;
A
#
# COMPACT_ATOMS: atom_id res chain seq x y z
N MET A 1 5.13 -22.93 -2.73
CA MET A 1 3.97 -22.04 -2.97
C MET A 1 4.42 -20.60 -2.79
N MET A 2 3.87 -19.61 -3.51
CA MET A 2 4.37 -18.21 -3.46
C MET A 2 4.38 -17.61 -2.05
N GLN A 3 3.33 -17.90 -1.26
CA GLN A 3 3.25 -17.50 0.15
C GLN A 3 4.47 -17.96 0.97
N GLN A 4 4.86 -19.24 0.85
CA GLN A 4 6.00 -19.79 1.61
C GLN A 4 7.31 -19.08 1.26
N GLU A 5 7.50 -18.74 -0.02
CA GLU A 5 8.71 -18.03 -0.45
C GLU A 5 8.76 -16.59 0.10
N ILE A 6 7.61 -15.93 0.21
CA ILE A 6 7.50 -14.63 0.89
C ILE A 6 7.86 -14.79 2.36
N GLU A 7 7.27 -15.78 3.05
CA GLU A 7 7.50 -16.03 4.46
C GLU A 7 8.98 -16.30 4.76
N GLU A 8 9.61 -17.21 4.01
CA GLU A 8 11.01 -17.57 4.18
C GLU A 8 11.95 -16.39 3.96
N ARG A 9 11.75 -15.60 2.89
CA ARG A 9 12.59 -14.44 2.59
C ARG A 9 12.47 -13.36 3.66
N LEU A 10 11.26 -13.06 4.11
CA LEU A 10 11.03 -12.08 5.16
C LEU A 10 11.57 -12.57 6.50
N HIS A 11 11.41 -13.85 6.80
CA HIS A 11 11.94 -14.44 8.02
C HIS A 11 13.49 -14.37 8.06
N GLN A 12 14.15 -14.69 6.95
CA GLN A 12 15.61 -14.65 6.84
C GLN A 12 16.19 -13.23 6.89
N ALA A 13 15.56 -12.26 6.23
CA ALA A 13 16.08 -10.91 6.13
C ALA A 13 15.74 -10.05 7.37
N LEU A 14 14.52 -10.18 7.89
CA LEU A 14 13.98 -9.24 8.87
C LEU A 14 13.92 -9.81 10.30
N ALA A 15 14.14 -11.13 10.46
CA ALA A 15 14.01 -11.85 11.74
C ALA A 15 12.82 -11.35 12.59
N PRO A 16 11.60 -11.33 12.01
CA PRO A 16 10.45 -10.72 12.64
C PRO A 16 10.01 -11.51 13.88
N THR A 17 9.52 -10.79 14.88
CA THR A 17 8.88 -11.39 16.07
C THR A 17 7.49 -11.92 15.75
N HIS A 18 6.80 -11.32 14.77
CA HIS A 18 5.53 -11.79 14.24
C HIS A 18 5.47 -11.58 12.74
N LEU A 19 5.06 -12.62 12.00
CA LEU A 19 4.96 -12.62 10.55
C LEU A 19 3.65 -13.31 10.17
N GLU A 20 2.84 -12.62 9.38
CA GLU A 20 1.58 -13.15 8.86
C GLU A 20 1.48 -12.81 7.37
N VAL A 21 1.23 -13.83 6.55
CA VAL A 21 1.03 -13.68 5.10
C VAL A 21 -0.34 -14.25 4.76
N ILE A 22 -1.22 -13.41 4.20
CA ILE A 22 -2.60 -13.77 3.85
C ILE A 22 -2.77 -13.56 2.34
N ASN A 23 -3.24 -14.60 1.67
CA ASN A 23 -3.60 -14.51 0.26
C ASN A 23 -5.03 -13.95 0.12
N GLU A 24 -5.16 -12.76 -0.45
CA GLU A 24 -6.45 -12.07 -0.65
C GLU A 24 -6.90 -12.12 -2.12
N SER A 25 -6.26 -12.95 -2.96
CA SER A 25 -6.60 -13.12 -4.38
C SER A 25 -8.05 -13.50 -4.63
N HIS A 26 -8.69 -14.21 -3.69
CA HIS A 26 -10.07 -14.67 -3.79
C HIS A 26 -11.13 -13.56 -3.72
N MET A 27 -10.78 -12.35 -3.26
CA MET A 27 -11.74 -11.24 -3.08
C MET A 27 -11.99 -10.44 -4.37
N HIS A 28 -11.32 -10.78 -5.49
CA HIS A 28 -11.46 -10.07 -6.76
C HIS A 28 -11.85 -11.02 -7.90
N ALA A 29 -12.97 -10.70 -8.56
CA ALA A 29 -13.54 -11.43 -9.69
C ALA A 29 -12.73 -11.28 -10.99
N VAL A 30 -11.44 -11.60 -10.94
CA VAL A 30 -10.57 -11.71 -12.10
C VAL A 30 -9.99 -13.12 -12.06
N ALA A 31 -10.44 -13.98 -12.98
CA ALA A 31 -9.99 -15.35 -13.23
C ALA A 31 -9.48 -16.16 -12.00
N ARG A 32 -10.24 -17.20 -11.61
CA ARG A 32 -9.82 -18.26 -10.68
C ARG A 32 -8.31 -18.57 -10.89
N ASP A 33 -7.51 -18.45 -9.82
CA ASP A 33 -6.07 -18.78 -9.75
C ASP A 33 -5.02 -17.67 -9.98
N ALA A 34 -5.39 -16.39 -10.00
CA ALA A 34 -4.38 -15.34 -10.06
C ALA A 34 -3.90 -14.93 -8.64
N GLU A 35 -2.81 -15.53 -8.14
CA GLU A 35 -2.06 -15.14 -6.92
C GLU A 35 -1.49 -13.71 -7.00
N THR A 36 -2.38 -12.73 -7.06
CA THR A 36 -2.06 -11.36 -7.47
C THR A 36 -2.00 -10.39 -6.30
N HIS A 37 -2.72 -10.68 -5.22
CA HIS A 37 -2.88 -9.79 -4.07
C HIS A 37 -2.55 -10.53 -2.77
N PHE A 38 -1.54 -10.04 -2.07
CA PHE A 38 -1.11 -10.58 -0.79
C PHE A 38 -1.12 -9.48 0.27
N LYS A 39 -1.56 -9.83 1.47
CA LYS A 39 -1.36 -9.02 2.66
C LYS A 39 -0.24 -9.62 3.49
N VAL A 40 0.69 -8.77 3.92
CA VAL A 40 1.83 -9.15 4.72
C VAL A 40 1.91 -8.25 5.94
N VAL A 41 1.85 -8.86 7.12
CA VAL A 41 2.05 -8.20 8.40
C VAL A 41 3.41 -8.63 8.93
N VAL A 42 4.30 -7.66 9.17
CA VAL A 42 5.65 -7.91 9.69
C VAL A 42 5.86 -7.05 10.92
N VAL A 43 6.18 -7.71 12.03
CA VAL A 43 6.59 -7.06 13.27
C VAL A 43 8.05 -7.35 13.52
N SER A 44 8.92 -6.34 13.46
CA SER A 44 10.36 -6.50 13.68
C SER A 44 10.96 -5.27 14.34
N ARG A 45 11.98 -5.49 15.21
CA ARG A 45 12.78 -4.41 15.81
C ARG A 45 13.63 -3.67 14.78
N GLN A 46 13.91 -4.28 13.63
CA GLN A 46 14.66 -3.61 12.55
C GLN A 46 13.94 -2.36 12.01
N PHE A 47 12.65 -2.24 12.28
CA PHE A 47 11.85 -1.08 11.90
C PHE A 47 11.92 0.10 12.89
N GLU A 48 12.57 -0.08 14.04
CA GLU A 48 12.79 0.99 15.02
C GLU A 48 13.62 2.13 14.40
N GLY A 49 13.14 3.37 14.52
CA GLY A 49 13.80 4.54 13.93
C GLY A 49 13.61 4.70 12.40
N HIS A 50 13.02 3.72 11.71
CA HIS A 50 12.71 3.82 10.29
C HIS A 50 11.29 4.35 10.04
N LEU A 51 11.15 5.28 9.09
CA LEU A 51 9.84 5.76 8.63
C LEU A 51 9.08 4.66 7.87
N LEU A 52 7.73 4.70 7.92
CA LEU A 52 6.86 3.73 7.23
C LEU A 52 7.24 3.49 5.76
N LEU A 53 7.51 4.56 5.00
CA LEU A 53 7.91 4.44 3.60
C LEU A 53 9.26 3.72 3.43
N ALA A 54 10.21 3.91 4.35
CA ALA A 54 11.49 3.23 4.33
C ALA A 54 11.31 1.73 4.60
N ARG A 55 10.51 1.38 5.61
CA ARG A 55 10.12 -0.02 5.92
C ARG A 55 9.49 -0.70 4.70
N HIS A 56 8.53 -0.04 4.05
CA HIS A 56 7.88 -0.57 2.84
C HIS A 56 8.86 -0.73 1.67
N ARG A 57 9.80 0.21 1.49
CA ARG A 57 10.82 0.10 0.43
C ARG A 57 11.75 -1.08 0.65
N GLU A 58 12.16 -1.31 1.90
CA GLU A 58 13.00 -2.43 2.28
C GLU A 58 12.31 -3.76 2.01
N VAL A 59 11.08 -3.94 2.50
CA VAL A 59 10.28 -5.14 2.25
C VAL A 59 10.04 -5.35 0.74
N ASN A 60 9.67 -4.31 0.00
CA ASN A 60 9.50 -4.40 -1.45
C ASN A 60 10.80 -4.76 -2.17
N ALA A 61 11.96 -4.30 -1.69
CA ALA A 61 13.25 -4.66 -2.28
C ALA A 61 13.55 -6.15 -2.09
N LEU A 62 13.24 -6.71 -0.91
CA LEU A 62 13.39 -8.14 -0.61
C LEU A 62 12.49 -9.02 -1.48
N LEU A 63 11.26 -8.57 -1.73
CA LEU A 63 10.24 -9.30 -2.50
C LEU A 63 10.27 -8.97 -4.00
N LYS A 64 11.11 -8.04 -4.45
CA LYS A 64 11.23 -7.62 -5.85
C LYS A 64 11.39 -8.79 -6.85
N PRO A 65 12.15 -9.86 -6.56
CA PRO A 65 12.24 -11.01 -7.45
C PRO A 65 10.89 -11.72 -7.68
N LEU A 66 9.99 -11.69 -6.70
CA LEU A 66 8.70 -12.39 -6.76
C LEU A 66 7.69 -11.66 -7.66
N PHE A 67 7.82 -10.33 -7.82
CA PHE A 67 7.01 -9.56 -8.77
C PHE A 67 7.20 -10.01 -10.23
N VAL A 68 8.38 -10.55 -10.57
CA VAL A 68 8.64 -11.10 -11.92
C VAL A 68 7.85 -12.40 -12.15
N HIS A 69 7.50 -13.10 -11.07
CA HIS A 69 6.86 -14.42 -11.12
C HIS A 69 5.32 -14.36 -11.04
N GLY A 70 4.71 -13.17 -11.11
CA GLY A 70 3.26 -12.99 -11.21
C GLY A 70 2.60 -12.23 -10.06
N LEU A 71 3.36 -11.83 -9.05
CA LEU A 71 2.83 -11.01 -7.95
C LEU A 71 2.53 -9.58 -8.42
N HIS A 72 1.28 -9.10 -8.21
CA HIS A 72 0.80 -7.82 -8.74
C HIS A 72 0.82 -6.72 -7.69
N ALA A 73 0.32 -7.00 -6.48
CA ALA A 73 0.25 -6.04 -5.38
C ALA A 73 0.43 -6.71 -4.01
N LEU A 74 1.05 -5.96 -3.10
CA LEU A 74 1.27 -6.35 -1.71
C LEU A 74 0.73 -5.25 -0.79
N ALA A 75 -0.17 -5.62 0.13
CA ALA A 75 -0.57 -4.79 1.26
C ALA A 75 0.41 -5.05 2.42
N LEU A 76 1.28 -4.08 2.69
CA LEU A 76 2.30 -4.18 3.73
C LEU A 76 1.86 -3.49 5.01
N HIS A 77 1.91 -4.22 6.12
CA HIS A 77 1.76 -3.70 7.47
C HIS A 77 3.05 -3.94 8.25
N THR A 78 3.91 -2.94 8.29
CA THR A 78 5.21 -3.02 9.00
C THR A 78 5.16 -2.27 10.32
N MET A 79 5.34 -2.99 11.43
CA MET A 79 5.23 -2.46 12.79
C MET A 79 6.45 -2.82 13.64
N THR A 80 6.78 -1.99 14.62
CA THR A 80 7.71 -2.39 15.68
C THR A 80 7.00 -3.27 16.72
N PRO A 81 7.74 -4.08 17.51
CA PRO A 81 7.13 -4.85 18.60
C PRO A 81 6.41 -3.97 19.63
N ASP A 82 6.89 -2.75 19.86
CA ASP A 82 6.22 -1.79 20.75
C ASP A 82 4.88 -1.33 20.16
N GLU A 83 4.85 -0.95 18.87
CA GLU A 83 3.62 -0.57 18.15
C GLU A 83 2.61 -1.73 18.13
N TRP A 84 3.09 -2.96 18.01
CA TRP A 84 2.26 -4.18 18.03
C TRP A 84 1.68 -4.46 19.42
N PHE A 85 2.49 -4.31 20.47
CA PHE A 85 2.07 -4.50 21.85
C PHE A 85 1.06 -3.44 22.29
N GLU A 86 1.30 -2.17 21.93
CA GLU A 86 0.35 -1.07 22.21
C GLU A 86 -1.01 -1.27 21.53
N ARG A 87 -1.03 -1.96 20.39
CA ARG A 87 -2.25 -2.32 19.65
C ARG A 87 -2.95 -3.58 20.16
N GLY A 88 -2.42 -4.24 21.17
CA GLY A 88 -2.98 -5.48 21.72
C GLY A 88 -2.72 -6.73 20.88
N GLY A 89 -1.79 -6.66 19.92
CA GLY A 89 -1.40 -7.82 19.11
C GLY A 89 -2.36 -8.20 17.99
N GLU A 90 -3.18 -7.27 17.51
CA GLU A 90 -4.07 -7.48 16.37
C GLU A 90 -3.61 -6.73 15.12
N SER A 91 -3.51 -7.44 14.00
CA SER A 91 -3.30 -6.82 12.68
C SER A 91 -4.56 -6.06 12.26
N PRO A 92 -4.46 -4.83 11.72
CA PRO A 92 -5.61 -4.14 11.16
C PRO A 92 -6.30 -5.01 10.11
N ALA A 93 -7.63 -5.06 10.14
CA ALA A 93 -8.42 -5.66 9.07
C ALA A 93 -8.07 -4.97 7.75
N SER A 94 -7.97 -5.74 6.67
CA SER A 94 -7.67 -5.21 5.33
C SER A 94 -8.79 -4.24 4.96
N PRO A 95 -8.48 -3.04 4.44
CA PRO A 95 -9.51 -2.10 4.05
C PRO A 95 -10.39 -2.75 2.97
N GLU A 96 -11.71 -2.74 3.16
CA GLU A 96 -12.65 -3.17 2.14
C GLU A 96 -12.41 -2.33 0.87
N CYS A 97 -11.78 -2.93 -0.14
CA CYS A 97 -11.62 -2.32 -1.44
C CYS A 97 -13.00 -2.16 -2.09
N LEU A 98 -13.62 -0.99 -1.87
CA LEU A 98 -14.68 -0.44 -2.71
C LEU A 98 -14.14 -0.34 -4.14
N GLY A 99 -14.26 -1.42 -4.90
CA GLY A 99 -14.02 -1.43 -6.33
C GLY A 99 -14.76 -0.27 -6.94
N VAL A 100 -14.03 0.63 -7.59
CA VAL A 100 -14.63 1.75 -8.32
C VAL A 100 -15.45 1.17 -9.47
N ALA A 101 -16.72 0.87 -9.20
CA ALA A 101 -17.71 0.68 -10.23
C ALA A 101 -17.70 1.96 -11.06
N ARG A 102 -17.19 1.85 -12.29
CA ARG A 102 -17.29 2.91 -13.29
C ARG A 102 -18.77 3.32 -13.34
N PRO A 103 -19.15 4.58 -13.07
CA PRO A 103 -20.53 4.97 -13.30
C PRO A 103 -20.76 4.90 -14.80
N GLU A 104 -21.62 3.98 -15.21
CA GLU A 104 -22.25 4.02 -16.52
C GLU A 104 -22.91 5.40 -16.67
N ARG A 105 -22.64 6.08 -17.79
CA ARG A 105 -23.09 7.45 -18.03
C ARG A 105 -24.62 7.46 -18.17
N ALA A 106 -25.33 7.62 -17.06
CA ALA A 106 -26.74 7.95 -17.05
C ALA A 106 -26.92 9.43 -17.45
N GLY A 107 -27.85 9.66 -18.39
CA GLY A 107 -28.06 10.93 -19.09
C GLY A 107 -28.26 12.15 -18.20
N LEU A 108 -27.57 13.23 -18.57
CA LEU A 108 -27.71 14.56 -18.00
C LEU A 108 -28.99 15.22 -18.55
N ASN A 109 -30.06 15.23 -17.77
CA ASN A 109 -31.03 16.33 -17.85
C ASN A 109 -30.47 17.47 -17.00
N ALA A 110 -29.95 18.49 -17.69
CA ALA A 110 -29.39 19.68 -17.09
C ALA A 110 -30.52 20.65 -16.70
N GLU A 111 -30.69 20.89 -15.40
CA GLU A 111 -31.30 22.13 -14.91
C GLU A 111 -30.21 23.12 -14.49
N PRO A 112 -30.32 24.42 -14.81
CA PRO A 112 -29.28 25.40 -14.50
C PRO A 112 -29.33 25.79 -13.02
N ARG A 113 -28.23 25.59 -12.29
CA ARG A 113 -28.00 26.20 -10.98
C ARG A 113 -27.03 27.37 -11.09
N GLU A 114 -27.51 28.53 -10.64
CA GLU A 114 -26.84 29.83 -10.52
C GLU A 114 -25.45 29.77 -9.83
N PRO A 115 -24.47 30.61 -10.24
CA PRO A 115 -23.11 30.57 -9.70
C PRO A 115 -22.98 31.28 -8.33
N GLY A 116 -22.73 30.49 -7.29
CA GLY A 116 -22.32 30.96 -5.96
C GLY A 116 -20.89 31.53 -5.93
N ARG A 117 -20.79 32.79 -5.51
CA ARG A 117 -19.53 33.53 -5.23
C ARG A 117 -18.71 32.87 -4.12
N SER A 118 -17.63 32.16 -4.42
CA SER A 118 -16.53 31.98 -3.43
C SER A 118 -15.20 31.46 -3.98
N GLN A 119 -14.93 31.52 -5.29
CA GLN A 119 -13.60 31.18 -5.82
C GLN A 119 -12.70 32.41 -5.96
N ARG A 120 -12.14 32.89 -4.84
CA ARG A 120 -10.90 33.69 -4.88
C ARG A 120 -10.03 33.31 -3.68
N ARG A 121 -8.76 32.99 -3.98
CA ARG A 121 -7.57 33.06 -3.08
C ARG A 121 -7.11 31.80 -2.33
N ARG A 122 -6.85 30.67 -3.00
CA ARG A 122 -5.84 29.68 -2.53
C ARG A 122 -5.05 29.01 -3.67
N ARG A 123 -4.44 29.80 -4.56
CA ARG A 123 -3.38 29.35 -5.49
C ARG A 123 -2.19 30.30 -5.38
N ALA A 124 -1.30 30.05 -4.42
CA ALA A 124 -0.05 30.81 -4.27
C ALA A 124 1.12 30.04 -3.64
N ILE A 125 1.04 28.72 -3.39
CA ILE A 125 2.14 27.98 -2.72
C ILE A 125 2.39 26.63 -3.41
N ARG A 126 2.73 26.63 -4.71
CA ARG A 126 3.16 25.39 -5.39
C ARG A 126 4.16 25.62 -6.54
N ARG A 127 5.04 26.62 -6.43
CA ARG A 127 6.00 26.95 -7.51
C ARG A 127 7.45 27.26 -7.08
N ALA A 128 7.88 26.98 -5.84
CA ALA A 128 9.20 27.43 -5.37
C ALA A 128 10.13 26.35 -4.78
N LEU A 129 9.86 25.05 -4.91
CA LEU A 129 10.74 24.03 -4.31
C LEU A 129 11.18 22.87 -5.22
N ASN A 130 11.01 22.99 -6.55
CA ASN A 130 11.41 21.95 -7.51
C ASN A 130 12.43 22.43 -8.55
N ALA A 131 13.29 23.40 -8.18
CA ALA A 131 14.24 24.04 -9.10
C ALA A 131 15.73 23.81 -8.74
N GLN A 132 16.09 22.84 -7.87
CA GLN A 132 17.49 22.74 -7.41
C GLN A 132 18.07 21.31 -7.27
N VAL A 133 17.65 20.34 -8.07
CA VAL A 133 18.38 19.05 -8.19
C VAL A 133 18.41 18.58 -9.65
N LYS A 134 18.87 19.46 -10.56
CA LYS A 134 19.12 19.09 -11.96
C LYS A 134 20.40 19.74 -12.51
N THR A 135 21.49 19.58 -11.75
CA THR A 135 22.86 19.78 -12.23
C THR A 135 23.77 18.84 -11.45
N LEU A 136 23.90 17.59 -11.91
CA LEU A 136 24.98 16.64 -11.59
C LEU A 136 24.73 15.33 -12.36
N ILE A 137 24.79 15.43 -13.68
CA ILE A 137 25.48 14.52 -14.60
C ILE A 137 26.05 15.41 -15.71
#